data_AF-A0A844XFY5-F1
#
_entry.id   AF-A0A844XFY5-F1
#
_cell.length_a   1.000
_cell.length_b   1.000
_cell.length_c   1.000
_cell.angle_alpha   90.00
_cell.angle_beta   90.00
_cell.angle_gamma   90.00
#
_symmetry.space_group_name_H-M   'P 1'
#
loop_
_entity.id
_entity.type
_entity.pdbx_description
1 polymer ?
#
loop_
_entity_poly.entity_id
_entity_poly.type
_entity_poly.pdbx_seq_one_letter_code
_entity_poly.pdbx_strand_id
1 'polypeptide(L)'
;MSAFDGEDFVPEVRVDLASANGSFASGEGAGLGSIAGGAADHAAFEAKIADAVEDFARVQGEEGLDGAEQFSVNCHQTAKPMNDILWMDYCVAFDFSAWTLDRSFNDHFNTAPYAYFADQVASYQRAESPFAREHPQRIRLIQTLVTQSLFETLRNRRSIGGRPASSQE
;
A
#
# COMPACT_ATOMS: atom_id res chain seq x y z
N MET A 1 6.59 -9.31 37.59
CA MET A 1 5.13 -9.32 37.36
C MET A 1 4.93 -9.15 35.86
N SER A 2 4.76 -10.27 35.17
CA SER A 2 4.52 -10.32 33.73
C SER A 2 3.04 -10.57 33.53
N ALA A 3 2.36 -9.68 32.80
CA ALA A 3 1.00 -9.87 32.32
C ALA A 3 0.90 -9.20 30.95
N PHE A 4 1.37 -9.91 29.93
CA PHE A 4 0.96 -9.69 28.55
C PHE A 4 0.56 -11.06 28.02
N ASP A 5 -0.57 -11.52 28.54
CA ASP A 5 -1.32 -12.65 28.01
C ASP A 5 -1.97 -12.22 26.70
N GLY A 6 -2.04 -13.15 25.76
CA GLY A 6 -2.40 -12.90 24.38
C GLY A 6 -3.81 -12.33 24.22
N GLU A 7 -3.91 -11.23 23.48
CA GLU A 7 -5.07 -10.99 22.64
C GLU A 7 -4.58 -10.90 21.20
N ASP A 8 -5.09 -11.82 20.38
CA ASP A 8 -5.02 -11.82 18.93
C ASP A 8 -5.68 -10.53 18.43
N PHE A 9 -4.92 -9.44 18.39
CA PHE A 9 -5.42 -8.15 17.89
C PHE A 9 -5.52 -8.22 16.38
N VAL A 10 -6.69 -8.64 15.89
CA VAL A 10 -7.14 -8.42 14.53
C VAL A 10 -8.01 -7.17 14.55
N PRO A 11 -7.53 -5.99 14.12
CA PRO A 11 -8.42 -4.86 13.97
C PRO A 11 -9.46 -5.21 12.91
N GLU A 12 -10.74 -5.28 13.30
CA GLU A 12 -11.86 -5.29 12.36
C GLU A 12 -11.86 -3.96 11.62
N VAL A 13 -11.11 -3.88 10.52
CA VAL A 13 -11.21 -2.79 9.57
C VAL A 13 -12.57 -2.94 8.90
N ARG A 14 -13.58 -2.23 9.41
CA ARG A 14 -14.86 -2.06 8.71
C ARG A 14 -14.61 -1.18 7.51
N VAL A 15 -14.28 -1.82 6.40
CA VAL A 15 -14.33 -1.19 5.09
C VAL A 15 -15.81 -1.11 4.72
N ASP A 16 -16.39 0.09 4.76
CA ASP A 16 -17.66 0.36 4.08
C ASP A 16 -17.42 0.24 2.57
N LEU A 17 -17.33 -1.00 2.06
CA LEU A 17 -17.54 -1.27 0.66
C LEU A 17 -19.01 -0.99 0.40
N ALA A 18 -19.29 0.17 -0.19
CA ALA A 18 -20.55 0.37 -0.89
C ALA A 18 -20.73 -0.82 -1.85
N SER A 19 -21.68 -1.68 -1.50
CA SER A 19 -21.92 -2.99 -2.09
C SER A 19 -22.22 -2.85 -3.59
N ALA A 20 -21.20 -3.03 -4.42
CA ALA A 20 -21.39 -3.35 -5.83
C ALA A 20 -21.57 -4.87 -5.92
N ASN A 21 -22.80 -5.32 -5.70
CA ASN A 21 -23.22 -6.67 -6.05
C ASN A 21 -23.02 -6.89 -7.55
N GLY A 22 -21.91 -7.52 -7.93
CA GLY A 22 -21.61 -7.93 -9.28
C GLY A 22 -21.09 -9.34 -9.27
N SER A 23 -21.99 -10.31 -9.36
CA SER A 23 -21.67 -11.71 -9.65
C SER A 23 -20.72 -11.76 -10.85
N PHE A 24 -19.52 -12.32 -10.66
CA PHE A 24 -18.61 -12.66 -11.76
C PHE A 24 -19.14 -13.93 -12.46
N ALA A 25 -20.30 -13.80 -13.09
CA ALA A 25 -20.78 -14.75 -14.07
C ALA A 25 -20.19 -14.34 -15.42
N SER A 26 -19.48 -15.28 -16.05
CA SER A 26 -18.94 -15.18 -17.40
C SER A 26 -19.93 -14.51 -18.36
N GLY A 27 -19.59 -13.31 -18.82
CA GLY A 27 -20.42 -12.53 -19.72
C GLY A 27 -19.53 -11.55 -20.50
N GLU A 28 -19.27 -11.91 -21.76
CA GLU A 28 -18.76 -11.00 -22.78
C GLU A 28 -19.61 -9.72 -22.83
N GLY A 29 -18.98 -8.54 -22.73
CA GLY A 29 -19.67 -7.28 -23.05
C GLY A 29 -19.14 -6.02 -22.38
N ALA A 30 -18.17 -5.40 -23.06
CA ALA A 30 -17.95 -3.94 -23.14
C ALA A 30 -17.66 -3.14 -21.85
N GLY A 31 -16.37 -2.82 -21.64
CA GLY A 31 -15.97 -1.75 -20.71
C GLY A 31 -14.50 -1.74 -20.25
N LEU A 32 -13.72 -2.80 -20.51
CA LEU A 32 -12.28 -2.89 -20.21
C LEU A 32 -11.44 -2.43 -21.40
N GLY A 33 -11.72 -1.23 -21.90
CA GLY A 33 -10.99 -0.64 -23.02
C GLY A 33 -9.56 -0.28 -22.60
N SER A 34 -8.64 -1.22 -22.85
CA SER A 34 -7.18 -1.02 -22.86
C SER A 34 -6.46 -1.06 -21.51
N ILE A 35 -6.63 -2.15 -20.75
CA ILE A 35 -5.48 -2.77 -20.06
C ILE A 35 -4.77 -3.64 -21.10
N ALA A 36 -4.29 -3.04 -22.18
CA ALA A 36 -3.65 -3.75 -23.29
C ALA A 36 -2.17 -3.98 -22.96
N GLY A 37 -1.97 -4.88 -22.01
CA GLY A 37 -0.73 -5.56 -21.72
C GLY A 37 -1.13 -6.94 -21.22
N GLY A 38 -0.50 -8.01 -21.69
CA GLY A 38 -0.97 -9.38 -21.45
C GLY A 38 -1.05 -9.75 -19.96
N ALA A 39 -1.45 -10.98 -19.65
CA ALA A 39 -1.42 -11.50 -18.27
C ALA A 39 -0.05 -11.29 -17.57
N ALA A 40 1.04 -11.21 -18.34
CA ALA A 40 2.38 -10.88 -17.86
C ALA A 40 2.53 -9.43 -17.36
N ASP A 41 1.90 -8.45 -18.01
CA ASP A 41 1.96 -7.05 -17.60
C ASP A 41 1.10 -6.79 -16.35
N HIS A 42 0.02 -7.58 -16.20
CA HIS A 42 -0.76 -7.58 -14.97
C HIS A 42 0.02 -8.18 -13.79
N ALA A 43 0.70 -9.32 -13.99
CA ALA A 43 1.54 -9.93 -12.96
C ALA A 43 2.73 -9.04 -12.56
N ALA A 44 3.36 -8.36 -13.52
CA ALA A 44 4.44 -7.42 -13.23
C ALA A 44 3.97 -6.20 -12.43
N PHE A 45 2.76 -5.70 -12.72
CA PHE A 45 2.12 -4.64 -11.95
C PHE A 45 1.82 -5.07 -10.51
N GLU A 46 1.18 -6.23 -10.33
CA GLU A 46 0.87 -6.75 -8.99
C GLU A 46 2.14 -7.02 -8.17
N ALA A 47 3.17 -7.59 -8.82
CA ALA A 47 4.47 -7.81 -8.17
C ALA A 47 5.10 -6.50 -7.70
N LYS A 48 5.02 -5.42 -8.50
CA LYS A 48 5.53 -4.11 -8.09
C LYS A 48 4.79 -3.51 -6.90
N ILE A 49 3.49 -3.75 -6.80
CA ILE A 49 2.72 -3.31 -5.63
C ILE A 49 3.12 -4.13 -4.41
N ALA A 50 3.26 -5.45 -4.54
CA ALA A 50 3.70 -6.31 -3.46
C ALA A 50 5.11 -5.92 -2.95
N ASP A 51 6.05 -5.68 -3.87
CA ASP A 51 7.40 -5.19 -3.55
C ASP A 51 7.34 -3.87 -2.77
N ALA A 52 6.49 -2.92 -3.19
CA ALA A 52 6.34 -1.63 -2.53
C ALA A 52 5.78 -1.75 -1.11
N VAL A 53 4.83 -2.66 -0.89
CA VAL A 53 4.25 -2.93 0.44
C VAL A 53 5.29 -3.56 1.36
N GLU A 54 6.07 -4.52 0.86
CA GLU A 54 7.16 -5.15 1.62
C GLU A 54 8.28 -4.16 1.96
N ASP A 55 8.68 -3.31 1.02
CA ASP A 55 9.69 -2.28 1.27
C ASP A 55 9.17 -1.18 2.19
N PHE A 56 7.90 -0.80 2.10
CA PHE A 56 7.29 0.07 3.10
C PHE A 56 7.35 -0.56 4.49
N ALA A 57 6.94 -1.82 4.63
CA ALA A 57 6.98 -2.52 5.92
C ALA A 57 8.39 -2.60 6.49
N ARG A 58 9.41 -2.77 5.63
CA ARG A 58 10.83 -2.71 6.03
C ARG A 58 11.23 -1.31 6.49
N VAL A 59 11.07 -0.29 5.66
CA VAL A 59 11.47 1.09 5.96
C VAL A 59 10.75 1.62 7.20
N GLN A 60 9.45 1.36 7.34
CA GLN A 60 8.68 1.74 8.51
C GLN A 60 9.19 1.07 9.79
N GLY A 61 9.62 -0.18 9.71
CA GLY A 61 10.20 -0.90 10.85
C GLY A 61 11.60 -0.43 11.25
N GLU A 62 12.39 0.05 10.29
CA GLU A 62 13.78 0.50 10.50
C GLU A 62 13.87 1.99 10.89
N GLU A 63 13.08 2.84 10.22
CA GLU A 63 13.22 4.30 10.24
C GLU A 63 11.92 5.04 10.58
N GLY A 64 10.81 4.31 10.77
CA GLY A 64 9.50 4.91 11.02
C GLY A 64 8.90 5.60 9.79
N LEU A 65 7.86 6.41 10.03
CA LEU A 65 7.19 7.15 8.96
C LEU A 65 8.03 8.31 8.41
N ASP A 66 8.96 8.85 9.21
CA ASP A 66 9.90 9.89 8.77
C ASP A 66 10.85 9.36 7.68
N GLY A 67 11.41 8.15 7.88
CA GLY A 67 12.23 7.50 6.85
C GLY A 67 11.42 7.08 5.62
N ALA A 68 10.17 6.68 5.82
CA ALA A 68 9.25 6.38 4.72
C ALA A 68 8.98 7.63 3.86
N GLU A 69 8.80 8.81 4.46
CA GLU A 69 8.63 10.06 3.71
C GLU A 69 9.87 10.36 2.86
N GLN A 70 11.06 10.26 3.45
CA GLN A 70 12.31 10.47 2.72
C GLN A 70 12.47 9.47 1.56
N PHE A 71 12.13 8.20 1.77
CA PHE A 71 12.15 7.18 0.73
C PHE A 71 11.18 7.52 -0.40
N SER A 72 9.94 7.89 -0.08
CA SER A 72 8.93 8.26 -1.09
C SER A 72 9.37 9.44 -1.94
N VAL A 73 9.88 10.52 -1.31
CA VAL A 73 10.40 11.69 -2.02
C VAL A 73 11.45 11.27 -3.04
N ASN A 74 12.41 10.43 -2.63
CA ASN A 74 13.47 9.93 -3.52
C ASN A 74 12.92 9.02 -4.63
N CYS A 75 11.92 8.19 -4.32
CA CYS A 75 11.25 7.32 -5.29
C CYS A 75 10.67 8.15 -6.44
N HIS A 76 9.85 9.16 -6.12
CA HIS A 76 9.22 10.03 -7.12
C HIS A 76 10.20 10.89 -7.89
N GLN A 77 11.28 11.38 -7.25
CA GLN A 77 12.34 12.10 -7.95
C GLN A 77 13.05 11.22 -8.99
N THR A 78 13.27 9.95 -8.64
CA THR A 78 13.90 8.96 -9.51
C THR A 78 12.96 8.51 -10.64
N ALA A 79 11.66 8.39 -10.35
CA ALA A 79 10.64 7.91 -11.28
C ALA A 79 10.34 8.88 -12.42
N LYS A 80 10.22 10.18 -12.11
CA LYS A 80 9.86 11.25 -13.06
C LYS A 80 10.65 11.23 -14.38
N PRO A 81 11.99 11.10 -14.41
CA PRO A 81 12.74 11.08 -15.66
C PRO A 81 12.73 9.72 -16.38
N MET A 82 12.39 8.63 -15.71
CA MET A 82 12.52 7.27 -16.27
C MET A 82 11.38 6.91 -17.22
N ASN A 83 10.24 7.60 -17.14
CA ASN A 83 9.02 7.28 -17.89
C ASN A 83 8.62 5.79 -17.75
N ASP A 84 8.96 5.17 -16.62
CA ASP A 84 8.64 3.78 -16.30
C ASP A 84 7.35 3.74 -15.47
N ILE A 85 6.29 3.23 -16.10
CA ILE A 85 4.97 3.15 -15.49
C ILE A 85 4.99 2.25 -14.24
N LEU A 86 5.76 1.16 -14.26
CA LEU A 86 5.84 0.18 -13.17
C LEU A 86 6.60 0.74 -11.97
N TRP A 87 7.58 1.60 -12.22
CA TRP A 87 8.28 2.31 -11.16
C TRP A 87 7.39 3.39 -10.52
N MET A 88 6.54 4.05 -11.32
CA MET A 88 5.51 4.95 -10.78
C MET A 88 4.46 4.19 -9.96
N ASP A 89 4.01 3.01 -10.42
CA ASP A 89 3.08 2.18 -9.63
C ASP A 89 3.68 1.82 -8.27
N TYR A 90 4.96 1.45 -8.26
CA TYR A 90 5.71 1.16 -7.04
C TYR A 90 5.72 2.37 -6.08
N CYS A 91 6.10 3.56 -6.55
CA CYS A 91 6.13 4.75 -5.68
C CYS A 91 4.74 5.11 -5.14
N VAL A 92 3.70 5.00 -5.97
CA VAL A 92 2.31 5.27 -5.56
C VAL A 92 1.83 4.21 -4.56
N ALA A 93 2.18 2.94 -4.75
CA ALA A 93 1.84 1.87 -3.81
C ALA A 93 2.52 2.06 -2.45
N PHE A 94 3.77 2.52 -2.45
CA PHE A 94 4.49 2.88 -1.23
C PHE A 94 3.77 4.02 -0.47
N ASP A 95 3.36 5.07 -1.18
CA ASP A 95 2.62 6.20 -0.58
C ASP A 95 1.27 5.79 -0.01
N PHE A 96 0.52 4.97 -0.74
CA PHE A 96 -0.73 4.41 -0.22
C PHE A 96 -0.48 3.55 1.03
N SER A 97 0.63 2.81 1.10
CA SER A 97 0.96 1.97 2.25
C SER A 97 1.22 2.82 3.49
N ALA A 98 2.02 3.88 3.32
CA ALA A 98 2.30 4.84 4.38
C ALA A 98 1.03 5.58 4.84
N TRP A 99 0.23 6.09 3.91
CA TRP A 99 -1.03 6.76 4.23
C TRP A 99 -2.03 5.83 4.93
N THR A 100 -2.14 4.56 4.50
CA THR A 100 -3.07 3.60 5.11
C THR A 100 -2.69 3.29 6.56
N LEU A 101 -1.39 3.12 6.83
CA LEU A 101 -0.90 2.93 8.19
C LEU A 101 -1.08 4.19 9.05
N ASP A 102 -0.69 5.36 8.53
CA ASP A 102 -0.82 6.65 9.22
C ASP A 102 -2.27 6.94 9.59
N ARG A 103 -3.20 6.77 8.64
CA ARG A 103 -4.63 6.91 8.89
C ARG A 103 -5.12 5.96 9.98
N SER A 104 -4.65 4.72 9.97
CA SER A 104 -5.04 3.74 11.00
C SER A 104 -4.52 4.15 12.39
N PHE A 105 -3.32 4.75 12.48
CA PHE A 105 -2.82 5.31 13.73
C PHE A 105 -3.61 6.55 14.17
N ASN A 106 -3.93 7.46 13.25
CA ASN A 106 -4.78 8.61 13.52
C ASN A 106 -6.16 8.17 14.07
N ASP A 107 -6.80 7.21 13.42
CA ASP A 107 -8.13 6.72 13.81
C ASP A 107 -8.11 6.03 15.21
N HIS A 108 -7.01 5.35 15.57
CA HIS A 108 -6.92 4.61 16.84
C HIS A 108 -6.33 5.41 18.01
N PHE A 109 -5.35 6.28 17.73
CA PHE A 109 -4.56 6.98 18.75
C PHE A 109 -4.74 8.51 18.71
N ASN A 110 -5.57 9.03 17.80
CA ASN A 110 -5.83 10.46 17.62
C ASN A 110 -4.54 11.28 17.43
N THR A 111 -3.56 10.71 16.74
CA THR A 111 -2.31 11.38 16.35
C THR A 111 -2.53 12.33 15.20
N ALA A 112 -1.71 13.38 15.05
CA ALA A 112 -1.77 14.20 13.84
C ALA A 112 -1.36 13.36 12.61
N PRO A 113 -2.05 13.48 11.46
CA PRO A 113 -1.68 12.76 10.25
C PRO A 113 -0.38 13.33 9.67
N TYR A 114 0.37 12.47 9.00
CA TYR A 114 1.53 12.87 8.21
C TYR A 114 1.08 13.61 6.95
N ALA A 115 1.26 14.94 6.96
CA ALA A 115 0.78 15.84 5.92
C ALA A 115 1.29 15.44 4.52
N TYR A 116 2.55 14.99 4.42
CA TYR A 116 3.14 14.56 3.15
C TYR A 116 2.32 13.46 2.46
N PHE A 117 2.02 12.37 3.16
CA PHE A 117 1.29 11.24 2.58
C PHE A 117 -0.18 11.58 2.33
N ALA A 118 -0.79 12.39 3.20
CA ALA A 118 -2.14 12.90 2.99
C ALA A 118 -2.23 13.74 1.71
N ASP A 119 -1.28 14.65 1.49
CA ASP A 119 -1.22 15.50 0.31
C ASP A 119 -0.94 14.68 -0.96
N GLN A 120 -0.03 13.71 -0.90
CA GLN A 120 0.27 12.85 -2.05
C GLN A 120 -0.94 12.03 -2.48
N VAL A 121 -1.58 11.34 -1.55
CA VAL A 121 -2.78 10.55 -1.85
C VAL A 121 -3.92 11.43 -2.36
N ALA A 122 -4.11 12.62 -1.77
CA ALA A 122 -5.08 13.59 -2.27
C ALA A 122 -4.76 14.04 -3.71
N SER A 123 -3.47 14.24 -4.04
CA SER A 123 -3.05 14.59 -5.40
C SER A 123 -3.39 13.50 -6.43
N TYR A 124 -3.31 12.22 -6.04
CA TYR A 124 -3.69 11.10 -6.91
C TYR A 124 -5.20 11.03 -7.08
N GLN A 125 -5.95 11.16 -5.98
CA GLN A 125 -7.42 11.09 -5.99
C GLN A 125 -8.05 12.26 -6.77
N ARG A 126 -7.45 13.45 -6.72
CA ARG A 126 -7.87 14.63 -7.48
C ARG A 126 -7.31 14.67 -8.91
N ALA A 127 -6.51 13.68 -9.30
CA ALA A 127 -5.82 13.64 -10.59
C ALA A 127 -5.01 14.93 -10.86
N GLU A 128 -4.28 15.40 -9.85
CA GLU A 128 -3.39 16.57 -9.98
C GLU A 128 -2.01 16.17 -10.51
N SER A 129 -1.56 14.93 -10.24
CA SER A 129 -0.34 14.39 -10.83
C SER A 129 -0.57 13.95 -12.30
N PRO A 130 0.40 14.16 -13.21
CA PRO A 130 0.29 13.69 -14.61
C PRO A 130 -0.04 12.20 -14.69
N PHE A 131 0.65 11.37 -13.90
CA PHE A 131 0.44 9.94 -13.83
C PHE A 131 -1.00 9.56 -13.43
N ALA A 132 -1.57 10.22 -12.41
CA ALA A 132 -2.94 9.94 -12.00
C ALA A 132 -3.99 10.37 -13.05
N ARG A 133 -3.71 11.44 -13.82
CA ARG A 133 -4.58 11.85 -14.95
C ARG A 133 -4.57 10.83 -16.08
N GLU A 134 -3.40 10.30 -16.39
CA GLU A 134 -3.21 9.34 -17.49
C GLU A 134 -3.68 7.93 -17.11
N HIS A 135 -3.60 7.58 -15.81
CA HIS A 135 -3.84 6.22 -15.33
C HIS A 135 -4.79 6.13 -14.11
N PRO A 136 -5.99 6.73 -14.14
CA PRO A 136 -6.89 6.77 -12.97
C PRO A 136 -7.35 5.37 -12.52
N GLN A 137 -7.44 4.40 -13.43
CA GLN A 137 -7.79 3.01 -13.10
C GLN A 137 -6.66 2.31 -12.34
N ARG A 138 -5.39 2.56 -12.67
CA ARG A 138 -4.24 1.99 -11.96
C ARG A 138 -4.18 2.48 -10.53
N ILE A 139 -4.40 3.78 -10.31
CA ILE A 139 -4.44 4.38 -8.96
C ILE A 139 -5.46 3.65 -8.07
N ARG A 140 -6.67 3.37 -8.57
CA ARG A 140 -7.70 2.64 -7.82
C ARG A 140 -7.27 1.22 -7.50
N LEU A 141 -6.69 0.50 -8.48
CA LEU A 141 -6.21 -0.86 -8.28
C LEU A 141 -5.07 -0.92 -7.27
N ILE A 142 -4.10 0.00 -7.34
CA ILE A 142 -3.01 0.12 -6.36
C ILE A 142 -3.60 0.31 -4.96
N GLN A 143 -4.52 1.26 -4.79
CA GLN A 143 -5.16 1.52 -3.49
C GLN A 143 -5.83 0.25 -2.93
N THR A 144 -6.57 -0.49 -3.77
CA THR A 144 -7.22 -1.74 -3.36
C THR A 144 -6.21 -2.79 -2.93
N LEU A 145 -5.19 -3.06 -3.76
CA LEU A 145 -4.19 -4.10 -3.50
C LEU A 145 -3.35 -3.78 -2.25
N VAL A 146 -2.97 -2.52 -2.05
CA VAL A 146 -2.27 -2.08 -0.83
C VAL A 146 -3.14 -2.30 0.40
N THR A 147 -4.41 -1.87 0.36
CA THR A 147 -5.32 -2.00 1.51
C THR A 147 -5.51 -3.47 1.92
N GLN A 148 -5.56 -4.38 0.94
CA GLN A 148 -5.73 -5.81 1.18
C GLN A 148 -4.49 -6.48 1.78
N SER A 149 -3.29 -6.06 1.37
CA SER A 149 -2.04 -6.78 1.68
C SER A 149 -1.22 -6.17 2.83
N LEU A 150 -1.40 -4.87 3.13
CA LEU A 150 -0.53 -4.15 4.06
C LEU A 150 -0.49 -4.75 5.46
N PHE A 151 -1.65 -4.95 6.09
CA PHE A 151 -1.70 -5.40 7.49
C PHE A 151 -1.25 -6.85 7.67
N GLU A 152 -1.51 -7.70 6.66
CA GLU A 152 -0.98 -9.06 6.65
C GLU A 152 0.55 -9.04 6.58
N THR A 153 1.12 -8.22 5.70
CA THR A 153 2.57 -8.05 5.55
C THR A 153 3.22 -7.55 6.86
N LEU A 154 2.66 -6.51 7.47
CA LEU A 154 3.15 -5.98 8.75
C LEU A 154 3.06 -7.02 9.89
N ARG A 155 1.99 -7.83 9.92
CA ARG A 155 1.83 -8.90 10.92
C ARG A 155 2.88 -10.00 10.74
N ASN A 156 3.12 -10.42 9.49
CA ASN A 156 4.09 -11.47 9.17
C ASN A 156 5.54 -11.06 9.51
N ARG A 157 5.90 -9.78 9.32
CA ARG A 157 7.25 -9.32 9.71
C ARG A 157 7.45 -9.29 11.23
N ARG A 158 6.43 -8.92 12.00
CA ARG A 158 6.50 -8.99 13.48
C ARG A 158 6.67 -10.41 13.99
N SER A 159 6.00 -11.39 13.38
CA SER A 159 6.11 -12.79 13.81
C SER A 159 7.50 -13.38 13.51
N ILE A 160 8.16 -12.95 12.44
CA ILE A 160 9.53 -13.36 12.09
C ILE A 160 10.57 -12.70 13.00
N GLY A 161 10.39 -11.42 13.35
CA GLY A 161 11.27 -10.69 14.28
C GLY A 161 11.13 -11.10 15.76
N GLY A 162 10.09 -11.87 16.10
CA GLY A 162 9.74 -12.27 17.47
C GLY A 162 10.34 -13.58 17.97
N ARG A 163 11.22 -14.27 17.23
CA ARG A 163 11.97 -15.42 17.78
C ARG A 163 13.09 -14.91 18.67
N PRO A 164 13.01 -15.02 20.01
CA PRO A 164 14.20 -14.85 20.83
C PRO A 164 15.22 -15.90 20.37
N ALA A 165 16.44 -15.46 20.09
CA ALA A 165 17.59 -16.34 20.06
C ALA A 165 17.73 -16.91 21.47
N SER A 166 17.07 -18.03 21.74
CA SER A 166 17.32 -18.83 22.93
C SER A 166 18.77 -19.26 22.85
N SER A 167 19.59 -18.62 23.68
CA SER A 167 20.95 -19.03 24.01
C SER A 167 20.94 -20.53 24.28
N GLN A 168 21.59 -21.31 23.42
CA GLN A 168 22.03 -22.64 23.80
C GLN A 168 23.32 -22.46 24.58
N GLU A 169 23.25 -22.84 25.85
CA GLU A 169 24.37 -23.09 26.76
C GLU A 169 25.38 -24.08 26.18
#